data_AF-A0A2T0VF93-F1
#
_entry.id   AF-A0A2T0VF93-F1
#
_cell.length_a   1.000
_cell.length_b   1.000
_cell.length_c   1.000
_cell.angle_alpha   90.00
_cell.angle_beta   90.00
_cell.angle_gamma   90.00
#
_symmetry.space_group_name_H-M   'P 1'
#
loop_
_entity.id
_entity.type
_entity.pdbx_description
1 polymer ?
#
loop_
_entity_poly.entity_id
_entity_poly.type
_entity_poly.pdbx_seq_one_letter_code
_entity_poly.pdbx_strand_id
1 'polypeptide(L)'
;MSQPTESTAGSAAQHGSAAQHGSAAQHGSAAQDGSAGGQAPDGPRIDIVGGNPTPTEVAAVTAVLAGVLEELSGHVQQDLRRPQSAWRRAQRPMRSPLHPGAGVWRGFSG
;
A
#
# COMPACT_ATOMS: atom_id res chain seq x y z
N MET A 1 44.10 -17.49 12.22
CA MET A 1 43.63 -18.05 10.94
C MET A 1 42.59 -19.12 11.26
N SER A 2 41.31 -18.76 11.24
CA SER A 2 40.19 -19.69 11.42
C SER A 2 39.10 -19.26 10.45
N GLN A 3 38.75 -20.16 9.54
CA GLN A 3 37.79 -19.98 8.45
C GLN A 3 36.35 -20.09 9.00
N PRO A 4 35.38 -19.28 8.53
CA PRO A 4 33.97 -19.62 8.65
C PRO A 4 33.50 -20.46 7.45
N THR A 5 32.82 -21.57 7.71
CA THR A 5 32.18 -22.44 6.72
C THR A 5 30.89 -21.80 6.21
N GLU A 6 30.82 -21.52 4.90
CA GLU A 6 29.56 -21.30 4.18
C GLU A 6 28.68 -22.55 4.27
N SER A 7 27.43 -22.38 4.71
CA SER A 7 26.41 -23.44 4.68
C SER A 7 25.39 -23.11 3.59
N THR A 8 25.55 -23.84 2.50
CA THR A 8 24.71 -24.03 1.32
C THR A 8 23.20 -23.86 1.52
N ALA A 9 22.62 -23.00 0.68
CA ALA A 9 21.20 -23.05 0.32
C ALA A 9 20.98 -24.12 -0.76
N GLY A 10 19.95 -24.95 -0.57
CA GLY A 10 19.51 -25.93 -1.56
C GLY A 10 18.16 -26.49 -1.15
N SER A 11 17.07 -25.78 -1.45
CA SER A 11 15.72 -26.34 -1.37
C SER A 11 15.00 -26.06 -2.68
N ALA A 12 15.11 -27.02 -3.59
CA ALA A 12 14.33 -27.11 -4.80
C ALA A 12 13.60 -28.46 -4.76
N ALA A 13 12.35 -28.45 -4.34
CA ALA A 13 11.43 -29.56 -4.52
C ALA A 13 10.40 -29.14 -5.58
N GLN A 14 10.59 -29.72 -6.75
CA GLN A 14 9.60 -29.87 -7.81
C GLN A 14 8.39 -30.64 -7.26
N HIS A 15 7.19 -30.41 -7.78
CA HIS A 15 6.15 -31.42 -8.00
C HIS A 15 5.25 -30.90 -9.13
N GLY A 16 5.21 -31.65 -10.23
CA GLY A 16 4.29 -31.41 -11.33
C GLY A 16 2.93 -32.04 -11.11
N SER A 17 2.02 -31.71 -12.02
CA SER A 17 1.27 -32.65 -12.86
C SER A 17 -0.25 -32.42 -12.90
N ALA A 18 -0.71 -32.51 -14.16
CA ALA A 18 -1.99 -33.01 -14.63
C ALA A 18 -3.25 -32.15 -14.45
N ALA A 19 -3.66 -31.62 -15.60
CA ALA A 19 -5.03 -31.31 -15.97
C ALA A 19 -6.01 -32.45 -15.59
N GLN A 20 -7.18 -32.07 -15.11
CA GLN A 20 -8.38 -32.91 -15.17
C GLN A 20 -9.55 -32.08 -15.69
N HIS A 21 -10.20 -32.65 -16.71
CA HIS A 21 -11.39 -32.19 -17.38
C HIS A 21 -12.63 -32.34 -16.48
N GLY A 22 -13.65 -31.51 -16.68
CA GLY A 22 -14.96 -31.76 -16.09
C GLY A 22 -15.96 -30.62 -16.27
N SER A 23 -16.46 -30.43 -17.50
CA SER A 23 -17.71 -29.70 -17.73
C SER A 23 -18.89 -30.58 -17.34
N ALA A 24 -19.70 -30.13 -16.39
CA ALA A 24 -21.08 -30.54 -16.23
C ALA A 24 -21.93 -29.33 -15.86
N ALA A 25 -22.89 -29.02 -16.72
CA ALA A 25 -23.88 -27.97 -16.57
C ALA A 25 -24.64 -28.09 -15.25
N GLN A 26 -24.80 -26.96 -14.55
CA GLN A 26 -25.83 -26.81 -13.52
C GLN A 26 -26.76 -25.68 -13.97
N HIS A 27 -27.89 -26.08 -14.54
CA HIS A 27 -29.08 -25.25 -14.67
C HIS A 27 -29.82 -25.28 -13.33
N GLY A 28 -30.38 -24.15 -12.89
CA GLY A 28 -31.42 -24.17 -11.87
C GLY A 28 -31.39 -22.99 -10.92
N SER A 29 -32.06 -21.91 -11.35
CA SER A 29 -32.41 -20.72 -10.58
C SER A 29 -32.97 -21.02 -9.19
N ALA A 30 -32.43 -20.36 -8.17
CA ALA A 30 -33.17 -20.02 -6.96
C ALA A 30 -33.29 -18.49 -6.93
N ALA A 31 -34.54 -18.04 -6.88
CA ALA A 31 -34.93 -16.64 -6.85
C ALA A 31 -34.14 -15.86 -5.78
N GLN A 32 -33.42 -14.84 -6.23
CA GLN A 32 -32.95 -13.77 -5.35
C GLN A 32 -34.07 -12.73 -5.29
N ASP A 33 -35.12 -13.03 -4.53
CA ASP A 33 -36.11 -12.05 -4.10
C ASP A 33 -35.73 -11.69 -2.66
N GLY A 34 -34.92 -10.65 -2.54
CA GLY A 34 -34.26 -10.30 -1.28
C GLY A 34 -33.66 -8.91 -1.39
N SER A 35 -34.52 -7.91 -1.17
CA SER A 35 -34.16 -6.55 -0.73
C SER A 35 -32.94 -5.94 -1.42
N ALA A 36 -33.16 -5.34 -2.59
CA ALA A 36 -32.32 -4.25 -3.08
C ALA A 36 -32.52 -3.00 -2.19
N GLY A 37 -32.20 -3.12 -0.90
CA GLY A 37 -31.72 -1.99 -0.12
C GLY A 37 -30.35 -1.67 -0.71
N GLY A 38 -30.34 -0.87 -1.77
CA GLY A 38 -29.12 -0.44 -2.44
C GLY A 38 -28.28 0.31 -1.43
N GLN A 39 -27.37 -0.40 -0.77
CA GLN A 39 -26.28 0.19 -0.03
C GLN A 39 -25.57 1.09 -1.05
N ALA A 40 -25.79 2.40 -0.94
CA ALA A 40 -24.97 3.35 -1.66
C ALA A 40 -23.52 2.98 -1.32
N PRO A 41 -22.61 2.88 -2.31
CA PRO A 41 -21.23 2.57 -2.00
C PRO A 41 -20.76 3.54 -0.91
N ASP A 42 -20.17 3.02 0.18
CA ASP A 42 -19.51 3.81 1.22
C ASP A 42 -18.21 4.42 0.65
N GLY A 43 -18.38 5.19 -0.41
CA GLY A 43 -17.34 5.82 -1.19
C GLY A 43 -17.56 7.33 -1.25
N PRO A 44 -16.53 8.09 -1.63
CA PRO A 44 -16.62 9.54 -1.70
C PRO A 44 -17.70 9.96 -2.70
N ARG A 45 -18.67 10.76 -2.22
CA ARG A 45 -19.71 11.37 -3.03
C ARG A 45 -19.18 12.65 -3.70
N ILE A 46 -19.35 12.76 -5.01
CA ILE A 46 -18.92 13.91 -5.81
C ILE A 46 -20.17 14.52 -6.47
N ASP A 47 -20.47 15.77 -6.15
CA ASP A 47 -21.58 16.52 -6.75
C ASP A 47 -21.01 17.66 -7.62
N ILE A 48 -21.59 17.87 -8.81
CA ILE A 48 -21.21 18.94 -9.74
C ILE A 48 -22.10 20.15 -9.49
N VAL A 49 -21.53 21.25 -9.02
CA VAL A 49 -22.28 22.45 -8.59
C VAL A 49 -22.42 23.54 -9.66
N GLY A 50 -21.83 23.38 -10.84
CA GLY A 50 -21.90 24.37 -11.92
C GLY A 50 -21.42 23.86 -13.28
N GLY A 51 -21.88 24.53 -14.34
CA GLY A 51 -21.62 24.15 -15.73
C GLY A 51 -22.50 22.99 -16.22
N ASN A 52 -22.19 22.49 -17.42
CA ASN A 52 -22.79 21.29 -17.99
C ASN A 52 -21.69 20.42 -18.64
N PRO A 53 -20.82 19.81 -17.81
CA PRO A 53 -19.72 18.99 -18.32
C PRO A 53 -20.26 17.76 -19.05
N THR A 54 -19.55 17.36 -20.08
CA THR A 54 -19.85 16.13 -20.80
C THR A 54 -19.59 14.90 -19.91
N PRO A 55 -20.26 13.77 -20.15
CA PRO A 55 -20.00 12.54 -19.41
C PRO A 55 -18.52 12.10 -19.44
N THR A 56 -17.84 12.35 -20.56
CA THR A 56 -16.40 12.06 -20.72
C THR A 56 -15.54 12.89 -19.79
N GLU A 57 -15.84 14.18 -19.63
CA GLU A 57 -15.09 15.07 -18.73
C GLU A 57 -15.30 14.65 -17.26
N VAL A 58 -16.53 14.29 -16.88
CA VAL A 58 -16.83 13.78 -15.54
C VAL A 58 -16.03 12.49 -15.27
N ALA A 59 -15.98 11.58 -16.24
CA ALA A 59 -15.20 10.35 -16.12
C ALA A 59 -13.70 10.64 -16.00
N ALA A 60 -13.16 11.55 -16.81
CA ALA A 60 -11.75 11.91 -16.79
C ALA A 60 -11.34 12.49 -15.44
N VAL A 61 -12.11 13.45 -14.90
CA VAL A 61 -11.84 14.04 -13.58
C VAL A 61 -11.95 13.00 -12.48
N THR A 62 -12.96 12.15 -12.52
CA THR A 62 -13.14 11.08 -11.53
C THR A 62 -11.97 10.10 -11.53
N ALA A 63 -11.48 9.72 -12.71
CA ALA A 63 -10.32 8.83 -12.85
C ALA A 63 -9.03 9.46 -12.31
N VAL A 64 -8.83 10.76 -12.54
CA VAL A 64 -7.69 11.49 -11.97
C VAL A 64 -7.77 11.53 -10.44
N LEU A 65 -8.93 11.90 -9.89
CA LEU A 65 -9.14 11.93 -8.43
C LEU A 65 -8.94 10.54 -7.80
N ALA A 66 -9.47 9.49 -8.44
CA ALA A 66 -9.28 8.11 -7.99
C ALA A 66 -7.80 7.70 -7.99
N GLY A 67 -7.05 8.06 -9.05
CA GLY A 67 -5.62 7.79 -9.13
C GLY A 67 -4.81 8.49 -8.05
N VAL A 68 -5.09 9.77 -7.79
CA VAL A 68 -4.44 10.53 -6.71
C VAL A 68 -4.77 9.93 -5.34
N LEU A 69 -6.01 9.52 -5.12
CA LEU A 69 -6.42 8.92 -3.85
C LEU A 69 -5.74 7.57 -3.60
N GLU A 70 -5.58 6.75 -4.65
CA GLU A 70 -4.86 5.49 -4.59
C GLU A 70 -3.36 5.69 -4.31
N GLU A 71 -2.75 6.72 -4.89
CA GLU A 71 -1.36 7.06 -4.58
C GLU A 71 -1.21 7.46 -3.11
N LEU A 72 -2.09 8.32 -2.60
CA LEU A 72 -2.06 8.77 -1.21
C LEU A 72 -2.31 7.60 -0.23
N SER A 73 -3.26 6.73 -0.53
CA SER A 73 -3.54 5.54 0.29
C SER A 73 -2.35 4.59 0.29
N GLY A 74 -1.72 4.39 -0.87
CA GLY A 74 -0.51 3.58 -1.04
C GLY A 74 0.64 4.06 -0.18
N HIS A 75 0.92 5.36 -0.14
CA HIS A 75 1.96 5.94 0.71
C HIS A 75 1.71 5.68 2.20
N VAL A 76 0.48 5.91 2.67
CA VAL A 76 0.09 5.65 4.07
C VAL A 76 0.29 4.17 4.41
N GLN A 77 -0.15 3.26 3.54
CA GLN A 77 0.01 1.83 3.76
C GLN A 77 1.48 1.39 3.73
N GLN A 78 2.28 1.97 2.84
CA GLN A 78 3.72 1.69 2.79
C GLN A 78 4.44 2.16 4.04
N ASP A 79 4.10 3.33 4.58
CA ASP A 79 4.69 3.84 5.82
C ASP A 79 4.31 3.00 7.05
N LEU A 80 3.06 2.56 7.14
CA LEU A 80 2.62 1.64 8.20
C LEU A 80 3.32 0.28 8.11
N ARG A 81 3.60 -0.20 6.90
CA ARG A 81 4.31 -1.46 6.65
C ARG A 81 5.83 -1.33 6.76
N ARG A 82 6.38 -0.12 6.73
CA ARG A 82 7.83 0.10 6.75
C ARG A 82 8.40 -0.35 8.11
N PRO A 83 9.27 -1.37 8.14
CA PRO A 83 9.92 -1.74 9.38
C PRO A 83 10.80 -0.59 9.88
N GLN A 84 10.93 -0.49 11.21
CA GLN A 84 11.77 0.53 11.85
C GLN A 84 13.19 0.48 11.28
N SER A 85 13.68 1.64 10.81
CA SER A 85 15.01 1.73 10.22
C SER A 85 16.08 1.30 11.21
N ALA A 86 17.19 0.74 10.72
CA ALA A 86 18.32 0.35 11.57
C ALA A 86 18.85 1.56 12.38
N TRP A 87 18.86 2.76 11.77
CA TRP A 87 19.21 4.00 12.44
C TRP A 87 18.26 4.33 13.60
N ARG A 88 16.93 4.27 13.39
CA ARG A 88 15.93 4.56 14.44
C ARG A 88 15.98 3.54 15.57
N ARG A 89 16.28 2.27 15.29
CA ARG A 89 16.52 1.23 16.31
C ARG A 89 17.82 1.45 17.10
N ALA A 90 18.85 1.95 16.43
CA ALA A 90 20.14 2.23 17.06
C ALA A 90 20.17 3.58 17.79
N GLN A 91 19.21 4.48 17.53
CA GLN A 91 19.15 5.80 18.13
C GLN A 91 19.06 5.70 19.66
N ARG A 92 20.04 6.30 20.34
CA ARG A 92 20.10 6.40 21.80
C ARG A 92 19.51 7.74 22.23
N PRO A 93 18.91 7.82 23.43
CA PRO A 93 18.48 9.10 23.98
C PRO A 93 19.68 10.04 24.08
N MET A 94 19.50 11.28 23.65
CA MET A 94 20.52 12.32 23.83
C MET A 94 20.70 12.55 25.32
N ARG A 95 21.95 12.53 25.80
CA ARG A 95 22.26 12.76 27.22
C ARG A 95 22.04 14.21 27.65
N SER A 96 22.01 15.14 26.70
CA SER A 96 21.76 16.56 26.92
C SER A 96 21.02 17.15 25.72
N PRO A 97 20.10 18.11 25.93
CA PRO A 97 19.52 18.90 24.86
C PRO A 97 20.61 19.59 24.04
N LEU A 98 20.42 19.63 22.72
CA LEU A 98 21.24 20.46 21.83
C LEU A 98 20.64 21.87 21.81
N HIS A 99 21.44 22.88 22.18
CA HIS A 99 21.02 24.28 22.11
C HIS A 99 21.49 24.89 20.79
N PRO A 100 20.60 25.15 19.82
CA PRO A 100 20.98 25.82 18.59
C PRO A 100 21.32 27.28 18.87
N GLY A 101 22.38 27.79 18.25
CA GLY A 101 22.77 29.19 18.36
C GLY A 101 23.85 29.56 17.36
N ALA A 102 23.96 30.86 17.05
CA ALA A 102 25.03 31.37 16.21
C ALA A 102 26.39 31.01 16.82
N GLY A 103 27.24 30.33 16.05
CA GLY A 103 28.56 29.88 16.50
C GLY A 103 28.58 28.55 17.28
N VAL A 104 27.46 28.06 17.79
CA VAL A 104 27.40 26.86 18.65
C VAL A 104 27.70 25.55 17.89
N TRP A 105 27.49 25.55 16.58
CA TRP A 105 27.77 24.40 15.71
C TRP A 105 29.24 24.30 15.26
N ARG A 106 30.06 25.31 15.57
CA ARG A 106 31.46 25.39 15.14
C ARG A 106 32.36 24.74 16.20
N GLY A 107 32.33 23.42 16.25
CA GLY A 107 33.08 22.61 17.23
C GLY A 107 34.48 22.22 16.81
N PHE A 108 35.10 22.88 15.83
CA PHE A 108 36.52 22.68 15.52
C PHE A 108 37.24 24.03 15.54
N SER A 109 38.12 24.20 16.52
CA SER A 109 39.21 25.17 16.47
C SER A 109 40.46 24.36 16.14
N GLY A 110 40.88 24.41 14.88
CA GLY A 110 42.13 23.87 14.35
C GLY A 110 42.65 24.84 13.32
#